data_AF-A0A5M8S979-F1
#
_entry.id   AF-A0A5M8S979-F1
#
_cell.length_a   1.000
_cell.length_b   1.000
_cell.length_c   1.000
_cell.angle_alpha   90.00
_cell.angle_beta   90.00
_cell.angle_gamma   90.00
#
_symmetry.space_group_name_H-M   'P 1'
#
loop_
_entity.id
_entity.type
_entity.pdbx_description
1 polymer ?
#
loop_
_entity_poly.entity_id
_entity_poly.type
_entity_poly.pdbx_seq_one_letter_code
_entity_poly.pdbx_strand_id
1 'polypeptide(L)'
;MTFAIGQDTPAPSPTVNDATVLAPATADAALQPLSPAVQTLLSFQPSDVKFNLDTLMDILRDKRHEGWVLAAYPDPKTAQPLIGAGFSLDLPAREHPQRDPLNPHMFLEPSSADLWQAAGLPPAQLQQILTQFHDRLGAWNKKGFRRQIWNLDPQITDQDADALLRIGIIQSIDNAKAYCRHFDALSASQQMAMTQLVYQMGVNLEEFSTFLDLINRRGESIDQAAAAMAQADPAYWRSVQMSLVQSQWARLYRARATAVIAMLDPAYVDNPAGAEHSIGAILHPARTRRAHGAALHRASLTHRHSTAVRKRNARVRKD
;
A
#
# COMPACT_ATOMS: atom_id res chain seq x y z
N MET A 1 -55.12 -50.59 -30.88
CA MET A 1 -55.88 -51.16 -29.76
C MET A 1 -55.54 -50.39 -28.49
N THR A 2 -56.55 -50.12 -27.67
CA THR A 2 -56.58 -50.02 -26.19
C THR A 2 -55.39 -49.47 -25.38
N PHE A 3 -55.72 -48.43 -24.59
CA PHE A 3 -55.10 -47.84 -23.39
C PHE A 3 -54.26 -48.71 -22.42
N ALA A 4 -53.27 -48.07 -21.76
CA ALA A 4 -53.08 -47.93 -20.29
C ALA A 4 -51.70 -47.27 -19.95
N ILE A 5 -51.38 -46.73 -18.77
CA ILE A 5 -51.97 -45.72 -17.83
C ILE A 5 -50.93 -45.44 -16.70
N GLY A 6 -50.96 -44.26 -16.05
CA GLY A 6 -50.08 -43.85 -14.92
C GLY A 6 -49.20 -42.62 -15.26
N GLN A 7 -49.21 -41.46 -14.57
CA GLN A 7 -49.64 -41.02 -13.23
C GLN A 7 -48.89 -41.67 -12.05
N ASP A 8 -48.35 -40.96 -11.04
CA ASP A 8 -48.08 -39.51 -10.79
C ASP A 8 -46.86 -39.43 -9.80
N THR A 9 -46.40 -38.36 -9.10
CA THR A 9 -46.94 -37.05 -8.68
C THR A 9 -45.78 -36.06 -8.34
N PRO A 10 -45.89 -34.72 -8.55
CA PRO A 10 -44.90 -33.71 -8.10
C PRO A 10 -45.28 -33.00 -6.77
N ALA A 11 -44.36 -32.14 -6.27
CA ALA A 11 -44.40 -31.26 -5.05
C ALA A 11 -43.52 -31.78 -3.87
N PRO A 12 -43.05 -30.91 -2.93
CA PRO A 12 -43.40 -29.50 -2.72
C PRO A 12 -42.23 -28.48 -2.80
N SER A 13 -42.60 -27.20 -2.95
CA SER A 13 -41.73 -26.05 -2.72
C SER A 13 -41.62 -25.72 -1.22
N PRO A 14 -40.48 -25.23 -0.71
CA PRO A 14 -40.40 -24.64 0.62
C PRO A 14 -41.06 -23.25 0.67
N THR A 15 -41.66 -22.93 1.82
CA THR A 15 -42.51 -21.75 2.03
C THR A 15 -41.72 -20.47 2.29
N VAL A 16 -42.31 -19.31 1.99
CA VAL A 16 -41.87 -18.02 2.55
C VAL A 16 -42.27 -17.94 4.02
N ASN A 17 -41.29 -17.73 4.90
CA ASN A 17 -41.35 -16.90 6.12
C ASN A 17 -40.14 -17.24 7.02
N ASP A 18 -39.28 -16.27 7.29
CA ASP A 18 -39.36 -15.62 8.59
C ASP A 18 -38.89 -14.16 8.47
N ALA A 19 -39.45 -13.28 9.31
CA ALA A 19 -39.09 -11.87 9.33
C ALA A 19 -38.16 -11.62 10.52
N THR A 20 -36.84 -11.55 10.26
CA THR A 20 -35.86 -11.21 11.29
C THR A 20 -36.16 -9.84 11.87
N VAL A 21 -36.82 -9.82 13.04
CA VAL A 21 -37.23 -8.60 13.72
C VAL A 21 -35.99 -7.79 14.06
N LEU A 22 -35.93 -6.57 13.54
CA LEU A 22 -34.99 -5.54 14.01
C LEU A 22 -35.32 -5.20 15.46
N ALA A 23 -34.72 -5.93 16.39
CA ALA A 23 -34.73 -5.57 17.79
C ALA A 23 -34.12 -4.16 17.95
N PRO A 24 -34.77 -3.26 18.71
CA PRO A 24 -34.26 -1.90 18.88
C PRO A 24 -32.90 -1.97 19.60
N ALA A 25 -31.89 -1.29 19.06
CA ALA A 25 -30.58 -1.19 19.68
C ALA A 25 -30.67 -0.36 20.97
N THR A 26 -30.94 -1.04 22.09
CA THR A 26 -30.84 -0.46 23.43
C THR A 26 -29.43 0.07 23.67
N ALA A 27 -29.34 1.28 24.22
CA ALA A 27 -28.09 1.99 24.41
C ALA A 27 -27.25 1.40 25.56
N ASP A 28 -26.61 0.27 25.30
CA ASP A 28 -25.50 -0.24 26.12
C ASP A 28 -24.41 -0.80 25.18
N ALA A 29 -23.53 0.10 24.74
CA ALA A 29 -22.37 -0.22 23.91
C ALA A 29 -21.25 -0.82 24.80
N ALA A 30 -21.58 -1.92 25.48
CA ALA A 30 -20.66 -2.65 26.33
C ALA A 30 -19.40 -3.03 25.55
N LEU A 31 -18.25 -2.81 26.19
CA LEU A 31 -16.91 -3.02 25.62
C LEU A 31 -16.80 -4.44 25.03
N GLN A 32 -16.89 -4.57 23.70
CA GLN A 32 -16.54 -5.82 23.05
C GLN A 32 -15.06 -6.09 23.30
N PRO A 33 -14.69 -7.33 23.70
CA PRO A 33 -13.30 -7.66 23.99
C PRO A 33 -12.47 -7.46 22.72
N LEU A 34 -11.40 -6.67 22.83
CA LEU A 34 -10.49 -6.40 21.73
C LEU A 34 -9.99 -7.72 21.15
N SER A 35 -10.01 -7.88 19.83
CA SER A 35 -9.50 -9.10 19.19
C SER A 35 -8.00 -9.28 19.52
N PRO A 36 -7.47 -10.52 19.51
CA PRO A 36 -6.03 -10.74 19.75
C PRO A 36 -5.15 -9.92 18.79
N ALA A 37 -5.61 -9.70 17.56
CA ALA A 37 -4.91 -8.87 16.58
C ALA A 37 -4.86 -7.39 16.99
N VAL A 38 -5.97 -6.82 17.47
CA VAL A 38 -6.00 -5.45 18.02
C VAL A 38 -5.11 -5.33 19.25
N GLN A 39 -5.06 -6.35 20.11
CA GLN A 39 -4.16 -6.37 21.27
C GLN A 39 -2.69 -6.33 20.85
N THR A 40 -2.28 -7.11 19.84
CA THR A 40 -0.92 -7.05 19.27
C THR A 40 -0.59 -5.64 18.75
N LEU A 41 -1.45 -5.07 17.91
CA LEU A 41 -1.24 -3.73 17.31
C LEU A 41 -1.12 -2.61 18.36
N LEU A 42 -1.86 -2.72 19.46
CA LEU A 42 -1.80 -1.77 20.58
C LEU A 42 -0.62 -2.01 21.53
N SER A 43 -0.04 -3.22 21.53
CA SER A 43 1.13 -3.54 22.35
C SER A 43 2.46 -3.04 21.78
N PHE A 44 2.51 -2.72 20.48
CA PHE A 44 3.71 -2.28 19.77
C PHE A 44 4.43 -1.09 20.43
N GLN A 45 5.73 -1.26 20.65
CA GLN A 45 6.63 -0.24 21.19
C GLN A 45 7.58 0.28 20.09
N PRO A 46 8.02 1.55 20.16
CA PRO A 46 9.02 2.09 19.23
C PRO A 46 10.38 1.34 19.23
N SER A 47 10.64 0.52 20.26
CA SER A 47 11.80 -0.36 20.37
C SER A 47 11.74 -1.63 19.53
N ASP A 48 10.56 -1.99 19.00
CA ASP A 48 10.34 -3.27 18.31
C ASP A 48 10.87 -3.27 16.86
N VAL A 49 11.38 -2.11 16.44
CA VAL A 49 12.10 -1.82 15.19
C VAL A 49 13.30 -0.92 15.46
N LYS A 50 14.27 -0.92 14.53
CA LYS A 50 15.49 -0.11 14.57
C LYS A 50 15.36 1.24 13.84
N PHE A 51 14.22 1.49 13.18
CA PHE A 51 13.97 2.72 12.42
C PHE A 51 12.92 3.60 13.10
N ASN A 52 12.96 4.91 12.85
CA ASN A 52 11.93 5.82 13.36
C ASN A 52 10.62 5.65 12.54
N LEU A 53 9.54 5.27 13.23
CA LEU A 53 8.20 5.09 12.67
C LEU A 53 7.68 6.36 11.99
N ASP A 54 7.92 7.54 12.59
CA ASP A 54 7.46 8.83 12.07
C ASP A 54 8.10 9.13 10.71
N THR A 55 9.37 8.78 10.53
CA THR A 55 10.09 8.92 9.25
C THR A 55 9.49 8.03 8.16
N LEU A 56 8.98 6.84 8.51
CA LEU A 56 8.25 5.99 7.57
C LEU A 56 6.85 6.55 7.26
N MET A 57 6.16 7.13 8.24
CA MET A 57 4.89 7.85 8.01
C MET A 57 5.07 9.03 7.05
N ASP A 58 6.10 9.87 7.25
CA ASP A 58 6.43 11.00 6.36
C ASP A 58 6.72 10.54 4.93
N ILE A 59 7.47 9.45 4.75
CA ILE A 59 7.74 8.86 3.43
C ILE A 59 6.42 8.45 2.77
N LEU A 60 5.58 7.66 3.44
CA LEU A 60 4.33 7.17 2.86
C LEU A 60 3.29 8.30 2.62
N ARG A 61 3.33 9.39 3.40
CA ARG A 61 2.48 10.58 3.25
C ARG A 61 2.88 11.49 2.08
N ASP A 62 4.12 11.43 1.57
CA ASP A 62 4.49 12.12 0.33
C ASP A 62 3.57 11.65 -0.82
N LYS A 63 2.98 12.60 -1.55
CA LYS A 63 2.07 12.36 -2.69
C LYS A 63 2.72 11.65 -3.88
N ARG A 64 4.05 11.45 -3.86
CA ARG A 64 4.77 10.52 -4.75
C ARG A 64 4.50 9.05 -4.41
N HIS A 65 4.16 8.78 -3.16
CA HIS A 65 3.76 7.50 -2.64
C HIS A 65 2.23 7.41 -2.70
N GLU A 66 1.51 7.94 -1.72
CA GLU A 66 0.09 7.62 -1.52
C GLU A 66 -0.85 8.81 -1.79
N GLY A 67 -2.08 8.52 -2.19
CA GLY A 67 -3.11 9.53 -2.45
C GLY A 67 -3.87 9.88 -1.17
N TRP A 68 -3.50 10.97 -0.51
CA TRP A 68 -4.15 11.43 0.74
C TRP A 68 -5.58 11.96 0.48
N VAL A 69 -6.61 11.21 0.89
CA VAL A 69 -8.03 11.58 0.68
C VAL A 69 -8.84 11.34 1.96
N LEU A 70 -9.32 12.41 2.59
CA LEU A 70 -10.05 12.37 3.88
C LEU A 70 -11.54 11.96 3.76
N ALA A 71 -11.96 11.39 2.63
CA ALA A 71 -13.31 10.93 2.37
C ALA A 71 -13.29 9.64 1.52
N ALA A 72 -14.19 8.71 1.80
CA ALA A 72 -14.17 7.37 1.23
C ALA A 72 -14.38 7.37 -0.30
N TYR A 73 -13.53 6.64 -1.02
CA TYR A 73 -13.48 6.60 -2.48
C TYR A 73 -13.25 5.18 -3.01
N PRO A 74 -13.72 4.85 -4.24
CA PRO A 74 -13.59 3.50 -4.77
C PRO A 74 -12.20 3.28 -5.36
N ASP A 75 -11.56 2.16 -5.01
CA ASP A 75 -10.33 1.69 -5.67
C ASP A 75 -10.50 1.70 -7.20
N PRO A 76 -9.51 2.19 -7.98
CA PRO A 76 -9.63 2.26 -9.43
C PRO A 76 -9.88 0.94 -10.16
N LYS A 77 -9.57 -0.21 -9.56
CA LYS A 77 -9.77 -1.56 -10.10
C LYS A 77 -11.00 -2.23 -9.46
N THR A 78 -10.92 -2.56 -8.17
CA THR A 78 -11.93 -3.35 -7.43
C THR A 78 -13.18 -2.54 -7.09
N ALA A 79 -13.02 -1.22 -6.93
CA ALA A 79 -14.01 -0.29 -6.37
C ALA A 79 -14.43 -0.56 -4.92
N GLN A 80 -13.56 -1.22 -4.15
CA GLN A 80 -13.66 -1.26 -2.69
C GLN A 80 -13.44 0.15 -2.09
N PRO A 81 -14.07 0.47 -0.95
CA PRO A 81 -13.91 1.74 -0.25
C PRO A 81 -12.50 1.88 0.34
N LEU A 82 -11.80 2.93 -0.08
CA LEU A 82 -10.51 3.37 0.45
C LEU A 82 -10.64 4.76 1.11
N ILE A 83 -9.79 5.09 2.10
CA ILE A 83 -9.68 6.43 2.70
C ILE A 83 -8.25 6.72 3.18
N GLY A 84 -7.94 7.96 3.56
CA GLY A 84 -6.64 8.34 4.12
C GLY A 84 -5.52 8.13 3.11
N ALA A 85 -4.48 7.39 3.51
CA ALA A 85 -3.44 6.85 2.61
C ALA A 85 -3.85 5.47 2.06
N GLY A 86 -4.92 5.42 1.24
CA GLY A 86 -5.36 4.18 0.57
C GLY A 86 -5.84 3.05 1.50
N PHE A 87 -6.11 3.33 2.77
CA PHE A 87 -6.57 2.38 3.77
C PHE A 87 -7.94 1.80 3.37
N SER A 88 -8.06 0.47 3.30
CA SER A 88 -9.30 -0.21 2.88
C SER A 88 -10.29 -0.33 4.04
N LEU A 89 -11.57 -0.03 3.81
CA LEU A 89 -12.59 0.10 4.85
C LEU A 89 -13.51 -1.13 5.06
N ASP A 90 -13.53 -2.09 4.12
CA ASP A 90 -14.49 -3.21 4.11
C ASP A 90 -13.87 -4.62 4.10
N LEU A 91 -12.57 -4.75 4.39
CA LEU A 91 -11.91 -6.06 4.35
C LEU A 91 -12.28 -6.90 5.58
N PRO A 92 -12.78 -8.14 5.41
CA PRO A 92 -12.90 -9.08 6.52
C PRO A 92 -11.51 -9.53 6.98
N ALA A 93 -11.39 -9.92 8.25
CA ALA A 93 -10.21 -10.61 8.77
C ALA A 93 -9.96 -11.92 8.00
N ARG A 94 -8.69 -12.36 7.94
CA ARG A 94 -8.29 -13.53 7.15
C ARG A 94 -7.31 -14.41 7.92
N GLU A 95 -7.34 -15.70 7.62
CA GLU A 95 -6.22 -16.58 7.96
C GLU A 95 -5.18 -16.50 6.85
N HIS A 96 -3.92 -16.26 7.24
CA HIS A 96 -2.76 -16.26 6.36
C HIS A 96 -1.74 -17.21 7.02
N PRO A 97 -1.68 -18.48 6.58
CA PRO A 97 -0.90 -19.50 7.27
C PRO A 97 0.59 -19.26 7.05
N GLN A 98 1.39 -19.33 8.11
CA GLN A 98 2.84 -19.32 7.99
C GLN A 98 3.29 -20.59 7.26
N ARG A 99 3.81 -20.43 6.04
CA ARG A 99 4.27 -21.53 5.18
C ARG A 99 5.73 -21.91 5.42
N ASP A 100 6.48 -21.05 6.10
CA ASP A 100 7.88 -21.27 6.46
C ASP A 100 8.00 -21.90 7.87
N PRO A 101 8.31 -23.19 8.01
CA PRO A 101 8.38 -23.86 9.31
C PRO A 101 9.59 -23.42 10.16
N LEU A 102 10.47 -22.57 9.62
CA LEU A 102 11.59 -21.97 10.34
C LEU A 102 11.33 -20.51 10.75
N ASN A 103 10.14 -19.97 10.47
CA ASN A 103 9.73 -18.64 10.94
C ASN A 103 8.69 -18.76 12.09
N PRO A 104 9.01 -18.30 13.32
CA PRO A 104 8.06 -18.31 14.44
C PRO A 104 7.01 -17.19 14.36
N HIS A 105 7.19 -16.20 13.47
CA HIS A 105 6.27 -15.08 13.34
C HIS A 105 5.06 -15.47 12.46
N MET A 106 3.87 -15.32 13.02
CA MET A 106 2.59 -15.51 12.31
C MET A 106 2.17 -14.23 11.60
N PHE A 107 1.45 -14.36 10.49
CA PHE A 107 0.84 -13.22 9.81
C PHE A 107 -0.34 -12.63 10.60
N LEU A 108 -0.44 -11.30 10.55
CA LEU A 108 -1.43 -10.47 11.21
C LEU A 108 -2.33 -9.85 10.14
N GLU A 109 -3.50 -10.46 9.91
CA GLU A 109 -4.51 -10.04 8.91
C GLU A 109 -5.88 -9.74 9.55
N PRO A 110 -5.98 -8.77 10.46
CA PRO A 110 -7.23 -8.29 11.06
C PRO A 110 -8.22 -7.71 10.03
N SER A 111 -9.46 -7.47 10.44
CA SER A 111 -10.44 -6.78 9.59
C SER A 111 -10.15 -5.28 9.50
N SER A 112 -10.74 -4.61 8.50
CA SER A 112 -10.74 -3.15 8.43
C SER A 112 -11.38 -2.49 9.66
N ALA A 113 -12.32 -3.16 10.34
CA ALA A 113 -12.96 -2.64 11.55
C ALA A 113 -12.08 -2.81 12.80
N ASP A 114 -11.34 -3.91 12.89
CA ASP A 114 -10.30 -4.12 13.91
C ASP A 114 -9.20 -3.05 13.79
N LEU A 115 -8.69 -2.82 12.57
CA LEU A 115 -7.67 -1.80 12.30
C LEU A 115 -8.18 -0.38 12.59
N TRP A 116 -9.45 -0.08 12.27
CA TRP A 116 -10.11 1.18 12.61
C TRP A 116 -10.23 1.38 14.14
N GLN A 117 -10.59 0.32 14.87
CA GLN A 117 -10.64 0.35 16.34
C GLN A 117 -9.24 0.49 16.96
N ALA A 118 -8.22 -0.18 16.41
CA ALA A 118 -6.83 -0.06 16.84
C ALA A 118 -6.25 1.35 16.59
N ALA A 119 -6.74 2.07 15.59
CA ALA A 119 -6.44 3.50 15.37
C ALA A 119 -7.17 4.44 16.36
N GLY A 120 -7.98 3.90 17.28
CA GLY A 120 -8.75 4.66 18.26
C GLY A 120 -10.04 5.28 17.71
N LEU A 121 -10.44 4.96 16.47
CA LEU A 121 -11.55 5.61 15.80
C LEU A 121 -12.91 4.94 16.15
N PRO A 122 -14.00 5.71 16.34
CA PRO A 122 -15.31 5.15 16.69
C PRO A 122 -15.85 4.19 15.62
N PRO A 123 -16.24 2.94 15.96
CA PRO A 123 -16.82 2.00 14.99
C PRO A 123 -18.12 2.51 14.31
N ALA A 124 -18.88 3.36 14.99
CA ALA A 124 -20.06 4.02 14.42
C ALA A 124 -19.72 4.96 13.24
N GLN A 125 -18.55 5.61 13.27
CA GLN A 125 -18.08 6.49 12.20
C GLN A 125 -17.74 5.66 10.94
N LEU A 126 -17.10 4.49 11.10
CA LEU A 126 -16.84 3.55 10.01
C LEU A 126 -18.14 3.13 9.29
N GLN A 127 -19.15 2.74 10.06
CA GLN A 127 -20.46 2.34 9.49
C GLN A 127 -21.12 3.51 8.75
N GLN A 128 -21.14 4.72 9.34
CA GLN A 128 -21.66 5.92 8.69
C GLN A 128 -20.93 6.25 7.37
N ILE A 129 -19.61 6.07 7.33
CA ILE A 129 -18.77 6.28 6.15
C ILE A 129 -19.09 5.25 5.07
N LEU A 130 -19.19 3.97 5.43
CA LEU A 130 -19.53 2.88 4.50
C LEU A 130 -20.92 3.06 3.89
N THR A 131 -21.95 3.41 4.68
CA THR A 131 -23.28 3.74 4.14
C THR A 131 -23.21 4.87 3.11
N GLN A 132 -22.62 6.01 3.47
CA GLN A 132 -22.46 7.15 2.54
C GLN A 132 -21.65 6.78 1.29
N PHE A 133 -20.66 5.90 1.40
CA PHE A 133 -19.88 5.42 0.27
C PHE A 133 -20.74 4.57 -0.68
N HIS A 134 -21.50 3.60 -0.16
CA HIS A 134 -22.36 2.74 -0.98
C HIS A 134 -23.52 3.51 -1.62
N ASP A 135 -24.12 4.48 -0.92
CA ASP A 135 -25.12 5.39 -1.48
C ASP A 135 -24.56 6.19 -2.67
N ARG A 136 -23.36 6.80 -2.50
CA ARG A 136 -22.66 7.51 -3.57
C ARG A 136 -22.27 6.59 -4.73
N LEU A 137 -21.88 5.35 -4.46
CA LEU A 137 -21.50 4.37 -5.48
C LEU A 137 -22.71 3.86 -6.29
N GLY A 138 -23.88 3.76 -5.65
CA GLY A 138 -25.15 3.49 -6.35
C GLY A 138 -25.61 4.67 -7.20
N ALA A 139 -25.44 5.90 -6.71
CA ALA A 139 -25.82 7.11 -7.42
C ALA A 139 -24.84 7.50 -8.56
N TRP A 140 -23.55 7.18 -8.46
CA TRP A 140 -22.51 7.65 -9.36
C TRP A 140 -21.75 6.51 -10.05
N ASN A 141 -21.70 6.54 -11.39
CA ASN A 141 -20.77 5.68 -12.13
C ASN A 141 -19.30 6.00 -11.76
N LYS A 142 -18.40 5.00 -11.91
CA LYS A 142 -16.97 5.11 -11.52
C LYS A 142 -16.24 6.35 -12.09
N LYS A 143 -16.66 6.90 -13.24
CA LYS A 143 -16.09 8.12 -13.85
C LYS A 143 -16.64 9.42 -13.23
N GLY A 144 -17.86 9.40 -12.72
CA GLY A 144 -18.43 10.46 -11.89
C GLY A 144 -17.72 10.56 -10.54
N PHE A 145 -17.59 9.44 -9.83
CA PHE A 145 -16.93 9.40 -8.52
C PHE A 145 -15.51 9.96 -8.56
N ARG A 146 -14.68 9.53 -9.53
CA ARG A 146 -13.30 10.04 -9.73
C ARG A 146 -13.21 11.54 -10.06
N ARG A 147 -14.31 12.20 -10.41
CA ARG A 147 -14.38 13.67 -10.59
C ARG A 147 -14.84 14.39 -9.33
N GLN A 148 -15.71 13.77 -8.54
CA GLN A 148 -16.28 14.36 -7.32
C GLN A 148 -15.46 14.09 -6.06
N ILE A 149 -14.53 13.12 -6.07
CA ILE A 149 -13.66 12.77 -4.93
C ILE A 149 -12.98 13.99 -4.27
N TRP A 150 -12.49 14.95 -5.06
CA TRP A 150 -11.82 16.17 -4.57
C TRP A 150 -12.79 17.27 -4.09
N ASN A 151 -14.09 17.04 -4.25
CA ASN A 151 -15.19 17.92 -3.83
C ASN A 151 -16.03 17.27 -2.69
N LEU A 152 -15.61 16.12 -2.16
CA LEU A 152 -16.25 15.49 -1.01
C LEU A 152 -15.83 16.20 0.28
N ASP A 153 -16.80 16.46 1.16
CA ASP A 153 -16.52 16.91 2.52
C ASP A 153 -15.69 15.83 3.26
N PRO A 154 -14.64 16.22 4.02
CA PRO A 154 -13.89 15.29 4.86
C PRO A 154 -14.79 14.53 5.84
N GLN A 155 -14.63 13.21 5.86
CA GLN A 155 -15.31 12.30 6.79
C GLN A 155 -14.43 11.87 7.96
N ILE A 156 -13.12 12.10 7.83
CA ILE A 156 -12.09 11.95 8.86
C ILE A 156 -11.19 13.19 8.86
N THR A 157 -10.45 13.42 9.94
CA THR A 157 -9.41 14.46 10.03
C THR A 157 -8.06 13.96 9.51
N ASP A 158 -7.09 14.86 9.31
CA ASP A 158 -5.70 14.48 9.07
C ASP A 158 -5.12 13.62 10.20
N GLN A 159 -5.48 13.88 11.46
CA GLN A 159 -5.02 13.12 12.63
C GLN A 159 -5.56 11.68 12.60
N ASP A 160 -6.82 11.49 12.22
CA ASP A 160 -7.42 10.17 12.07
C ASP A 160 -6.75 9.37 10.92
N ALA A 161 -6.42 10.06 9.82
CA ALA A 161 -5.68 9.47 8.69
C ALA A 161 -4.24 9.11 9.05
N ASP A 162 -3.55 9.95 9.84
CA ASP A 162 -2.22 9.66 10.40
C ASP A 162 -2.29 8.47 11.38
N ALA A 163 -3.35 8.34 12.19
CA ALA A 163 -3.55 7.21 13.09
C ALA A 163 -3.81 5.88 12.33
N LEU A 164 -4.64 5.90 11.28
CA LEU A 164 -4.85 4.75 10.40
C LEU A 164 -3.57 4.33 9.68
N LEU A 165 -2.79 5.30 9.17
CA LEU A 165 -1.47 5.05 8.56
C LEU A 165 -0.52 4.39 9.56
N ARG A 166 -0.42 4.92 10.79
CA ARG A 166 0.42 4.36 11.86
C ARG A 166 0.11 2.89 12.13
N ILE A 167 -1.18 2.54 12.25
CA ILE A 167 -1.62 1.17 12.52
C ILE A 167 -1.38 0.24 11.32
N GLY A 168 -1.62 0.69 10.08
CA GLY A 168 -1.29 -0.08 8.88
C GLY A 168 0.22 -0.35 8.73
N ILE A 169 1.06 0.59 9.15
CA ILE A 169 2.51 0.38 9.21
C ILE A 169 2.88 -0.65 10.29
N ILE A 170 2.28 -0.59 11.48
CA ILE A 170 2.54 -1.57 12.55
C ILE A 170 2.16 -2.99 12.12
N GLN A 171 0.97 -3.17 11.53
CA GLN A 171 0.58 -4.44 10.91
C GLN A 171 1.62 -4.91 9.87
N SER A 172 2.19 -3.96 9.11
CA SER A 172 3.22 -4.25 8.11
C SER A 172 4.61 -4.53 8.71
N ILE A 173 4.87 -4.18 9.97
CA ILE A 173 6.06 -4.60 10.72
C ILE A 173 5.91 -6.06 11.14
N ASP A 174 4.79 -6.44 11.78
CA ASP A 174 4.52 -7.83 12.16
C ASP A 174 4.54 -8.76 10.93
N ASN A 175 3.87 -8.37 9.85
CA ASN A 175 3.89 -9.11 8.59
C ASN A 175 5.28 -9.12 7.93
N ALA A 176 6.13 -8.10 8.13
CA ALA A 176 7.53 -8.15 7.67
C ALA A 176 8.38 -9.13 8.47
N LYS A 177 8.11 -9.34 9.77
CA LYS A 177 8.72 -10.43 10.55
C LYS A 177 8.23 -11.80 10.08
N ALA A 178 6.95 -11.94 9.74
CA ALA A 178 6.40 -13.16 9.13
C ALA A 178 6.93 -13.48 7.71
N TYR A 179 7.37 -12.45 6.95
CA TYR A 179 8.08 -12.63 5.66
C TYR A 179 9.61 -12.77 5.76
N CYS A 180 10.23 -12.31 6.85
CA CYS A 180 11.69 -12.32 7.03
C CYS A 180 12.06 -12.84 8.43
N ARG A 181 12.50 -14.11 8.48
CA ARG A 181 12.86 -14.88 9.70
C ARG A 181 13.78 -14.13 10.66
N HIS A 182 14.67 -13.30 10.12
CA HIS A 182 15.69 -12.55 10.85
C HIS A 182 15.53 -11.03 10.63
N PHE A 183 14.30 -10.55 10.47
CA PHE A 183 14.00 -9.12 10.39
C PHE A 183 14.69 -8.33 11.51
N ASP A 184 14.76 -8.88 12.74
CA ASP A 184 15.43 -8.26 13.88
C ASP A 184 16.98 -8.26 13.81
N ALA A 185 17.59 -8.97 12.84
CA ALA A 185 19.00 -8.88 12.52
C ALA A 185 19.33 -7.75 11.51
N LEU A 186 18.38 -7.42 10.60
CA LEU A 186 18.54 -6.41 9.55
C LEU A 186 18.92 -5.01 10.08
N SER A 187 19.51 -4.17 9.22
CA SER A 187 19.74 -2.74 9.52
C SER A 187 18.42 -1.95 9.64
N ALA A 188 18.47 -0.73 10.19
CA ALA A 188 17.30 0.15 10.25
C ALA A 188 16.68 0.44 8.87
N SER A 189 17.50 0.68 7.85
CA SER A 189 17.01 0.90 6.47
C SER A 189 16.44 -0.38 5.88
N GLN A 190 17.08 -1.53 6.10
CA GLN A 190 16.61 -2.83 5.61
C GLN A 190 15.28 -3.26 6.25
N GLN A 191 15.09 -3.02 7.55
CA GLN A 191 13.79 -3.18 8.22
C GLN A 191 12.73 -2.26 7.61
N MET A 192 13.03 -0.97 7.45
CA MET A 192 12.09 -0.02 6.83
C MET A 192 11.73 -0.42 5.39
N ALA A 193 12.69 -0.93 4.61
CA ALA A 193 12.45 -1.46 3.26
C ALA A 193 11.51 -2.66 3.27
N MET A 194 11.73 -3.64 4.17
CA MET A 194 10.85 -4.80 4.32
C MET A 194 9.43 -4.39 4.72
N THR A 195 9.27 -3.52 5.72
CA THR A 195 7.96 -2.97 6.11
C THR A 195 7.29 -2.22 4.95
N GLN A 196 8.05 -1.46 4.15
CA GLN A 196 7.49 -0.78 2.97
C GLN A 196 7.05 -1.75 1.86
N LEU A 197 7.80 -2.82 1.58
CA LEU A 197 7.40 -3.85 0.61
C LEU A 197 6.09 -4.51 1.05
N VAL A 198 5.96 -4.84 2.33
CA VAL A 198 4.76 -5.43 2.92
C VAL A 198 3.58 -4.46 2.87
N TYR A 199 3.73 -3.22 3.33
CA TYR A 199 2.66 -2.21 3.30
C TYR A 199 2.08 -1.99 1.90
N GLN A 200 2.94 -2.02 0.87
CA GLN A 200 2.56 -1.73 -0.51
C GLN A 200 1.97 -2.89 -1.29
N MET A 201 2.27 -4.13 -0.88
CA MET A 201 1.95 -5.33 -1.66
C MET A 201 1.10 -6.33 -0.87
N GLY A 202 1.12 -6.29 0.46
CA GLY A 202 0.50 -7.28 1.34
C GLY A 202 0.89 -8.70 0.91
N VAL A 203 -0.11 -9.57 0.84
CA VAL A 203 0.00 -10.95 0.34
C VAL A 203 0.70 -11.09 -1.02
N ASN A 204 0.69 -10.07 -1.89
CA ASN A 204 1.36 -10.13 -3.19
C ASN A 204 2.89 -10.18 -3.08
N LEU A 205 3.48 -9.98 -1.89
CA LEU A 205 4.91 -10.20 -1.67
C LEU A 205 5.29 -11.70 -1.77
N GLU A 206 4.36 -12.65 -1.56
CA GLU A 206 4.61 -14.09 -1.76
C GLU A 206 5.13 -14.42 -3.18
N GLU A 207 4.65 -13.70 -4.19
CA GLU A 207 5.03 -13.88 -5.60
C GLU A 207 6.49 -13.53 -5.90
N PHE A 208 7.17 -12.82 -4.97
CA PHE A 208 8.58 -12.43 -5.10
C PHE A 208 9.50 -13.53 -4.55
N SER A 209 9.21 -14.79 -4.88
CA SER A 209 9.88 -15.98 -4.34
C SER A 209 11.42 -15.93 -4.40
N THR A 210 12.02 -15.44 -5.50
CA THR A 210 13.48 -15.26 -5.61
C THR A 210 14.04 -14.26 -4.58
N PHE A 211 13.30 -13.19 -4.28
CA PHE A 211 13.69 -12.23 -3.23
C PHE A 211 13.52 -12.85 -1.84
N LEU A 212 12.41 -13.55 -1.59
CA LEU A 212 12.14 -14.21 -0.31
C LEU A 212 13.12 -15.35 0.00
N ASP A 213 13.50 -16.16 -1.00
CA ASP A 213 14.52 -17.21 -0.88
C ASP A 213 15.92 -16.64 -0.60
N LEU A 214 16.27 -15.52 -1.28
CA LEU A 214 17.54 -14.83 -1.07
C LEU A 214 17.61 -14.19 0.32
N ILE A 215 16.62 -13.37 0.69
CA ILE A 215 16.63 -12.64 1.97
C ILE A 215 16.57 -13.61 3.16
N ASN A 216 15.75 -14.67 3.11
CA ASN A 216 15.66 -15.65 4.20
C ASN A 216 16.80 -16.69 4.23
N ARG A 217 17.71 -16.68 3.24
CA ARG A 217 18.81 -17.65 3.08
C ARG A 217 18.34 -19.09 3.19
N ARG A 218 17.46 -19.48 2.26
CA ARG A 218 16.71 -20.74 2.23
C ARG A 218 17.51 -21.97 2.70
N GLY A 219 17.16 -22.47 3.88
CA GLY A 219 17.72 -23.67 4.50
C GLY A 219 18.52 -23.43 5.77
N GLU A 220 18.97 -22.19 6.01
CA GLU A 220 19.66 -21.79 7.24
C GLU A 220 18.65 -21.55 8.40
N SER A 221 19.07 -21.77 9.64
CA SER A 221 18.31 -21.36 10.83
C SER A 221 18.32 -19.83 11.03
N ILE A 222 17.51 -19.32 11.97
CA ILE A 222 17.48 -17.88 12.29
C ILE A 222 18.88 -17.38 12.68
N ASP A 223 19.56 -18.06 13.60
CA ASP A 223 20.90 -17.67 14.07
C ASP A 223 21.96 -17.75 12.97
N GLN A 224 21.89 -18.80 12.13
CA GLN A 224 22.79 -18.98 10.98
C GLN A 224 22.61 -17.85 9.97
N ALA A 225 21.36 -17.60 9.57
CA ALA A 225 21.04 -16.56 8.60
C ALA A 225 21.37 -15.16 9.14
N ALA A 226 21.10 -14.87 10.42
CA ALA A 226 21.46 -13.61 11.06
C ALA A 226 22.98 -13.39 11.12
N ALA A 227 23.76 -14.41 11.50
CA ALA A 227 25.22 -14.36 11.49
C ALA A 227 25.77 -14.18 10.06
N ALA A 228 25.16 -14.85 9.08
CA ALA A 228 25.52 -14.72 7.67
C ALA A 228 25.11 -13.37 7.06
N MET A 229 24.04 -12.71 7.53
CA MET A 229 23.67 -11.34 7.17
C MET A 229 24.68 -10.32 7.69
N ALA A 230 25.13 -10.46 8.94
CA ALA A 230 26.16 -9.61 9.52
C ALA A 230 27.54 -9.73 8.81
N GLN A 231 27.75 -10.80 8.05
CA GLN A 231 28.98 -11.08 7.28
C GLN A 231 28.73 -11.04 5.75
N ALA A 232 27.53 -10.68 5.29
CA ALA A 232 27.17 -10.77 3.88
C ALA A 232 27.85 -9.68 3.05
N ASP A 233 28.50 -10.08 1.96
CA ASP A 233 29.25 -9.17 1.11
C ASP A 233 28.33 -8.27 0.24
N PRO A 234 28.88 -7.19 -0.35
CA PRO A 234 28.11 -6.32 -1.25
C PRO A 234 27.57 -7.02 -2.51
N ALA A 235 28.09 -8.18 -2.90
CA ALA A 235 27.61 -8.92 -4.07
C ALA A 235 26.33 -9.72 -3.77
N TYR A 236 26.23 -10.29 -2.56
CA TYR A 236 24.98 -10.85 -2.02
C TYR A 236 23.90 -9.76 -1.95
N TRP A 237 24.16 -8.63 -1.31
CA TRP A 237 23.16 -7.56 -1.16
C TRP A 237 22.74 -6.96 -2.51
N ARG A 238 23.67 -6.83 -3.46
CA ARG A 238 23.34 -6.46 -4.84
C ARG A 238 22.46 -7.50 -5.53
N SER A 239 22.60 -8.79 -5.21
CA SER A 239 21.74 -9.86 -5.74
C SER A 239 20.32 -9.79 -5.18
N VAL A 240 20.18 -9.54 -3.88
CA VAL A 240 18.89 -9.25 -3.21
C VAL A 240 18.21 -8.07 -3.89
N GLN A 241 18.90 -6.93 -4.04
CA GLN A 241 18.36 -5.75 -4.73
C GLN A 241 17.93 -6.06 -6.18
N MET A 242 18.77 -6.77 -6.94
CA MET A 242 18.50 -7.07 -8.34
C MET A 242 17.29 -7.98 -8.56
N SER A 243 16.94 -8.87 -7.61
CA SER A 243 15.69 -9.65 -7.69
C SER A 243 14.44 -8.77 -7.66
N LEU A 244 14.44 -7.67 -6.89
CA LEU A 244 13.33 -6.71 -6.87
C LEU A 244 13.33 -5.79 -8.10
N VAL A 245 14.50 -5.33 -8.55
CA VAL A 245 14.67 -4.46 -9.75
C VAL A 245 14.04 -5.07 -11.00
N GLN A 246 14.13 -6.39 -11.16
CA GLN A 246 13.60 -7.10 -12.33
C GLN A 246 12.07 -7.26 -12.33
N SER A 247 11.41 -7.06 -11.18
CA SER A 247 9.96 -7.26 -11.01
C SER A 247 9.09 -6.33 -11.88
N GLN A 248 7.80 -6.66 -12.01
CA GLN A 248 6.83 -5.75 -12.62
C GLN A 248 6.50 -4.55 -11.70
N TRP A 249 6.48 -4.76 -10.38
CA TRP A 249 6.28 -3.69 -9.38
C TRP A 249 7.33 -2.57 -9.56
N ALA A 250 8.62 -2.91 -9.61
CA ALA A 250 9.68 -1.92 -9.78
C ALA A 250 9.60 -1.17 -11.13
N ARG A 251 9.09 -1.84 -12.18
CA ARG A 251 8.84 -1.24 -13.51
C ARG A 251 7.59 -0.35 -13.55
N LEU A 252 6.62 -0.52 -12.64
CA LEU A 252 5.43 0.32 -12.53
C LEU A 252 5.70 1.52 -11.60
N TYR A 253 6.19 1.26 -10.39
CA TYR A 253 6.31 2.23 -9.30
C TYR A 253 7.74 2.78 -9.11
N ARG A 254 8.48 2.96 -10.23
CA ARG A 254 9.94 3.18 -10.26
C ARG A 254 10.51 4.12 -9.20
N ALA A 255 9.90 5.29 -8.97
CA ALA A 255 10.41 6.26 -8.00
C ALA A 255 10.41 5.70 -6.57
N ARG A 256 9.28 5.13 -6.15
CA ARG A 256 9.13 4.44 -4.86
C ARG A 256 10.04 3.21 -4.77
N ALA A 257 10.05 2.39 -5.82
CA ALA A 257 10.89 1.20 -5.88
C ALA A 257 12.39 1.53 -5.80
N THR A 258 12.82 2.68 -6.32
CA THR A 258 14.20 3.15 -6.22
C THR A 258 14.61 3.34 -4.76
N ALA A 259 13.82 4.08 -3.97
CA ALA A 259 14.08 4.29 -2.55
C ALA A 259 14.03 2.97 -1.74
N VAL A 260 12.96 2.18 -1.93
CA VAL A 260 12.75 0.91 -1.20
C VAL A 260 13.88 -0.10 -1.46
N ILE A 261 14.32 -0.25 -2.72
CA ILE A 261 15.42 -1.17 -3.05
C ILE A 261 16.78 -0.61 -2.60
N ALA A 262 16.99 0.72 -2.68
CA ALA A 262 18.22 1.35 -2.20
C ALA A 262 18.43 1.12 -0.70
N MET A 263 17.38 1.20 0.12
CA MET A 263 17.42 0.96 1.57
C MET A 263 17.88 -0.45 1.98
N LEU A 264 17.90 -1.42 1.05
CA LEU A 264 18.45 -2.76 1.30
C LEU A 264 19.98 -2.81 1.29
N ASP A 265 20.66 -1.77 0.80
CA ASP A 265 22.12 -1.64 0.85
C ASP A 265 22.59 -1.48 2.31
N PRO A 266 23.53 -2.30 2.83
CA PRO A 266 24.10 -2.10 4.16
C PRO A 266 24.72 -0.71 4.36
N ALA A 267 25.29 -0.11 3.29
CA ALA A 267 25.88 1.23 3.31
C ALA A 267 24.88 2.35 3.01
N TYR A 268 23.57 2.07 2.97
CA TYR A 268 22.54 3.08 2.69
C TYR A 268 22.61 4.27 3.65
N VAL A 269 22.91 4.03 4.94
CA VAL A 269 23.00 5.09 5.95
C VAL A 269 24.12 6.10 5.67
N ASP A 270 25.22 5.67 5.03
CA ASP A 270 26.35 6.53 4.72
C ASP A 270 26.11 7.38 3.46
N ASN A 271 25.30 6.88 2.52
CA ASN A 271 25.01 7.58 1.26
C ASN A 271 23.64 7.22 0.65
N PRO A 272 22.51 7.68 1.23
CA PRO A 272 21.17 7.37 0.74
C PRO A 272 20.97 7.78 -0.73
N ALA A 273 21.39 8.99 -1.08
CA ALA A 273 21.24 9.55 -2.42
C ALA A 273 22.10 8.81 -3.47
N GLY A 274 23.26 8.29 -3.09
CA GLY A 274 24.10 7.46 -3.95
C GLY A 274 23.51 6.07 -4.22
N ALA A 275 22.95 5.44 -3.17
CA ALA A 275 22.24 4.17 -3.29
C ALA A 275 20.98 4.32 -4.17
N GLU A 276 20.17 5.35 -3.93
CA GLU A 276 19.04 5.70 -4.79
C GLU A 276 19.47 5.97 -6.24
N HIS A 277 20.54 6.73 -6.46
CA HIS A 277 21.02 6.99 -7.82
C HIS A 277 21.47 5.71 -8.54
N SER A 278 22.12 4.79 -7.81
CA SER A 278 22.58 3.48 -8.31
C SER A 278 21.41 2.63 -8.80
N ILE A 279 20.37 2.46 -7.98
CA ILE A 279 19.15 1.72 -8.37
C ILE A 279 18.35 2.47 -9.45
N GLY A 280 18.24 3.79 -9.31
CA GLY A 280 17.53 4.66 -10.24
C GLY A 280 18.10 4.59 -11.65
N ALA A 281 19.42 4.53 -11.80
CA ALA A 281 20.09 4.36 -13.10
C ALA A 281 19.78 3.00 -13.77
N ILE A 282 19.46 1.97 -12.99
CA ILE A 282 19.10 0.63 -13.51
C ILE A 282 17.59 0.57 -13.88
N LEU A 283 16.71 1.20 -13.09
CA LEU A 283 15.27 1.29 -13.36
C LEU A 283 14.90 2.35 -14.44
N HIS A 284 15.76 3.36 -14.60
CA HIS A 284 15.71 4.40 -15.61
C HIS A 284 17.02 4.41 -16.43
N PRO A 285 17.32 3.35 -17.22
CA PRO A 285 18.48 3.37 -18.10
C PRO A 285 18.35 4.58 -19.02
N ALA A 286 19.38 5.43 -19.02
CA ALA A 286 19.34 6.71 -19.70
C ALA A 286 18.89 6.53 -21.15
N ARG A 287 17.74 7.12 -21.52
CA ARG A 287 17.19 7.00 -22.87
C ARG A 287 18.24 7.45 -23.87
N THR A 288 18.85 6.48 -24.56
CA THR A 288 19.76 6.72 -25.67
C THR A 288 18.96 7.43 -26.76
N ARG A 289 19.03 8.77 -26.74
CA ARG A 289 18.59 9.59 -27.87
C ARG A 289 19.43 9.11 -29.05
N ARG A 290 18.84 8.28 -29.91
CA ARG A 290 19.41 7.94 -31.21
C ARG A 290 19.72 9.27 -31.88
N ALA A 291 21.00 9.62 -31.96
CA ALA A 291 21.45 10.80 -32.64
C ALA A 291 21.22 10.58 -34.14
N HIS A 292 20.00 10.85 -34.61
CA HIS A 292 19.78 11.16 -36.01
C HIS A 292 20.77 12.26 -36.36
N GLY A 293 21.70 11.95 -37.27
CA GLY A 293 22.91 12.75 -37.47
C GLY A 293 22.57 14.19 -37.79
N ALA A 294 22.75 15.08 -36.82
CA ALA A 294 22.69 16.52 -37.04
C ALA A 294 23.89 16.87 -37.92
N ALA A 295 23.62 17.08 -39.21
CA ALA A 295 24.66 17.38 -40.19
C ALA A 295 25.48 18.61 -39.78
N LEU A 296 26.79 18.57 -40.02
CA LEU A 296 27.74 19.61 -39.66
C LEU A 296 27.50 20.91 -40.44
N HIS A 297 26.64 21.80 -39.92
CA HIS A 297 26.58 23.19 -40.37
C HIS A 297 27.40 24.11 -39.47
N ARG A 298 28.70 24.20 -39.77
CA ARG A 298 29.56 25.31 -39.35
C ARG A 298 29.41 26.49 -40.32
N ALA A 299 28.56 27.46 -39.98
CA ALA A 299 28.60 28.86 -40.43
C ALA A 299 27.43 29.63 -39.79
N SER A 300 27.52 30.90 -39.42
CA SER A 300 28.68 31.77 -39.13
C SER A 300 28.18 32.96 -38.28
N LEU A 301 29.07 33.76 -37.66
CA LEU A 301 28.63 34.89 -36.85
C LEU A 301 27.96 35.98 -37.68
N THR A 302 26.96 36.66 -37.11
CA THR A 302 26.84 38.13 -37.22
C THR A 302 26.01 38.71 -36.07
N HIS A 303 26.44 39.86 -35.56
CA HIS A 303 25.70 40.66 -34.57
C HIS A 303 24.47 41.34 -35.18
N ARG A 304 23.43 41.59 -34.37
CA ARG A 304 23.07 42.96 -33.96
C ARG A 304 22.05 43.05 -32.82
N HIS A 305 22.24 44.04 -31.96
CA HIS A 305 21.23 44.55 -31.01
C HIS A 305 20.14 45.34 -31.73
N SER A 306 18.91 45.28 -31.21
CA SER A 306 18.04 46.45 -31.03
C SER A 306 17.02 46.17 -29.90
N THR A 307 16.30 47.18 -29.40
CA THR A 307 15.58 47.09 -28.12
C THR A 307 14.20 47.76 -28.11
N ALA A 308 13.35 47.29 -27.18
CA ALA A 308 12.29 48.04 -26.48
C ALA A 308 10.91 48.32 -27.16
N VAL A 309 10.04 48.95 -26.34
CA VAL A 309 8.75 49.64 -26.65
C VAL A 309 7.44 48.81 -26.74
N ARG A 310 7.16 48.08 -25.64
CA ARG A 310 5.96 48.21 -24.79
C ARG A 310 4.86 49.22 -25.25
N LYS A 311 3.71 48.73 -25.74
CA LYS A 311 2.35 49.34 -25.66
C LYS A 311 1.38 48.20 -25.26
N ARG A 312 0.69 48.17 -24.11
CA ARG A 312 -0.11 49.14 -23.32
C ARG A 312 -1.57 49.25 -23.81
N ASN A 313 -2.48 48.78 -22.97
CA ASN A 313 -3.90 48.52 -23.21
C ASN A 313 -4.72 49.76 -23.60
N ALA A 314 -5.77 49.56 -24.40
CA ALA A 314 -6.98 50.38 -24.41
C ALA A 314 -8.21 49.54 -24.79
N ARG A 315 -9.38 50.02 -24.33
CA ARG A 315 -10.80 49.68 -24.60
C ARG A 315 -11.07 48.93 -25.93
N VAL A 316 -12.06 48.02 -26.01
CA VAL A 316 -13.52 48.30 -25.88
C VAL A 316 -14.28 47.33 -24.96
N ARG A 317 -15.37 47.80 -24.35
CA ARG A 317 -16.45 47.01 -23.74
C ARG A 317 -17.74 47.84 -23.85
N LYS A 318 -18.89 47.18 -24.02
CA LYS A 318 -20.16 47.73 -24.57
C LYS A 318 -20.09 47.99 -26.08
N ASP A 319 -21.19 47.84 -26.82
CA ASP A 319 -22.56 47.51 -26.35
C ASP A 319 -22.74 46.07 -25.81
#